data_AF-A0ABD1IG23-F1
#
_entry.id   AF-A0ABD1IG23-F1
#
_cell.length_a   1.000
_cell.length_b   1.000
_cell.length_c   1.000
_cell.angle_alpha   90.00
_cell.angle_beta   90.00
_cell.angle_gamma   90.00
#
_symmetry.space_group_name_H-M   'P 1'
#
loop_
_entity.id
_entity.type
_entity.pdbx_description
1 polymer ?
#
loop_
_entity_poly.entity_id
_entity_poly.type
_entity_poly.pdbx_seq_one_letter_code
_entity_poly.pdbx_strand_id
1 'polypeptide(L)'
;MSIVDKVFDEMSNRIVIMVLLSYKRDSISVGEPLKESDKTLLSAERRFELGFFDSNGGKYLGIWYYNMSPRTVVWVARRDEALPVSCGGVLIHEGDGNVEVECGDGELHPVTSLAISAGSNRTLQLLDSGNLVLVDASSGARVWQSFDKPTDTFLPGMKLNDTVKLSSWMSPNNPAIGTTPSCKSKVCM
;
A
#
# COMPACT_ATOMS: atom_id res chain seq x y z
N MET A 1 -24.12 41.55 -18.28
CA MET A 1 -23.08 40.61 -17.82
C MET A 1 -21.96 40.63 -18.84
N SER A 2 -20.77 41.08 -18.43
CA SER A 2 -19.64 41.27 -19.34
C SER A 2 -19.04 39.93 -19.77
N ILE A 3 -18.28 39.91 -20.88
CA ILE A 3 -17.54 38.72 -21.32
C ILE A 3 -16.53 38.29 -20.24
N VAL A 4 -16.00 39.24 -19.46
CA VAL A 4 -15.07 38.99 -18.36
C VAL A 4 -15.75 38.20 -17.24
N ASP A 5 -17.02 38.51 -16.91
CA ASP A 5 -17.79 37.80 -15.89
C ASP A 5 -18.08 36.35 -16.30
N LYS A 6 -18.34 36.11 -17.60
CA LYS A 6 -18.56 34.76 -18.14
C LYS A 6 -17.29 33.91 -18.16
N VAL A 7 -16.15 34.52 -18.49
CA VAL A 7 -14.84 33.84 -18.45
C VAL A 7 -14.44 33.52 -17.01
N PHE A 8 -14.71 34.41 -16.06
CA PHE A 8 -14.43 34.18 -14.64
C PHE A 8 -15.27 33.03 -14.07
N ASP A 9 -16.55 32.95 -14.47
CA ASP A 9 -17.47 31.88 -14.06
C ASP A 9 -17.11 30.52 -14.68
N GLU A 10 -16.69 30.49 -15.95
CA GLU A 10 -16.23 29.26 -16.61
C GLU A 10 -14.90 28.75 -16.02
N MET A 11 -13.97 29.65 -15.68
CA MET A 11 -12.70 29.33 -15.01
C MET A 11 -12.93 28.86 -13.57
N SER A 12 -13.85 29.51 -12.85
CA SER A 12 -14.28 29.11 -11.50
C SER A 12 -14.90 27.71 -11.51
N ASN A 13 -15.81 27.42 -12.44
CA ASN A 13 -16.40 26.09 -12.58
C ASN A 13 -15.36 25.02 -12.95
N ARG A 14 -14.37 25.33 -13.79
CA ARG A 14 -13.26 24.40 -14.08
C ARG A 14 -12.39 24.13 -12.85
N ILE A 15 -12.14 25.14 -12.02
CA ILE A 15 -11.41 24.99 -10.75
C ILE A 15 -12.25 24.18 -9.75
N VAL A 16 -13.55 24.44 -9.64
CA VAL A 16 -14.46 23.66 -8.77
C VAL A 16 -14.61 22.21 -9.26
N ILE A 17 -14.64 21.97 -10.57
CA ILE A 17 -14.66 20.61 -11.14
C ILE A 17 -13.33 19.87 -10.89
N MET A 18 -12.19 20.57 -10.89
CA MET A 18 -10.91 19.99 -10.42
C MET A 18 -10.95 19.64 -8.92
N VAL A 19 -11.67 20.40 -8.10
CA VAL A 19 -11.84 20.17 -6.65
C VAL A 19 -12.84 19.03 -6.33
N LEU A 20 -13.63 18.56 -7.30
CA LEU A 20 -14.54 17.42 -7.13
C LEU A 20 -13.90 16.04 -7.42
N LEU A 21 -12.65 16.01 -7.88
CA LEU A 21 -11.88 14.77 -7.94
C LEU A 21 -11.21 14.55 -6.58
N SER A 22 -11.74 13.60 -5.78
CA SER A 22 -11.03 13.12 -4.60
C SER A 22 -9.63 12.64 -5.01
N TYR A 23 -8.61 13.43 -4.65
CA TYR A 23 -7.22 13.05 -4.86
C TYR A 23 -6.89 11.95 -3.85
N LYS A 24 -6.81 10.71 -4.32
CA LYS A 24 -6.28 9.62 -3.50
C LYS A 24 -4.81 9.89 -3.25
N ARG A 25 -4.40 9.79 -1.98
CA ARG A 25 -3.00 9.95 -1.55
C ARG A 25 -2.19 8.73 -2.00
N ASP A 26 -0.92 8.95 -2.34
CA ASP A 26 0.07 7.90 -2.58
C ASP A 26 0.95 7.64 -1.35
N SER A 27 0.86 8.49 -0.32
CA SER A 27 1.64 8.38 0.91
C SER A 27 0.86 8.67 2.20
N ILE A 28 1.40 8.17 3.32
CA ILE A 28 1.04 8.57 4.68
C ILE A 28 2.28 8.99 5.46
N SER A 29 2.08 9.88 6.41
CA SER A 29 3.11 10.39 7.33
C SER A 29 2.67 10.16 8.78
N VAL A 30 3.61 10.33 9.72
CA VAL A 30 3.30 10.34 11.15
C VAL A 30 2.19 11.37 11.44
N GLY A 31 1.15 10.97 12.19
CA GLY A 31 -0.02 11.80 12.47
C GLY A 31 -1.07 11.90 11.35
N GLU A 32 -0.78 11.36 10.15
CA GLU A 32 -1.69 11.39 8.98
C GLU A 32 -2.00 9.97 8.45
N PRO A 33 -2.60 9.10 9.28
CA PRO A 33 -2.81 7.71 8.92
C PRO A 33 -3.73 7.55 7.72
N LEU A 34 -3.66 6.40 7.06
CA LEU A 34 -4.70 5.93 6.15
C LEU A 34 -5.83 5.39 7.02
N LYS A 35 -6.94 6.12 7.10
CA LYS A 35 -8.10 5.70 7.88
C LYS A 35 -8.97 4.76 7.04
N GLU A 36 -9.84 3.99 7.71
CA GLU A 36 -10.80 3.11 7.03
C GLU A 36 -11.70 3.88 6.04
N SER A 37 -12.00 5.16 6.33
CA SER A 37 -12.74 6.06 5.44
C SER A 37 -12.04 6.38 4.11
N ASP A 38 -10.72 6.40 4.11
CA ASP A 38 -9.88 6.78 2.97
C ASP A 38 -9.75 5.64 1.96
N LYS A 39 -10.15 4.43 2.38
CA LYS A 39 -10.18 3.14 1.66
C LYS A 39 -8.82 2.60 1.21
N THR A 40 -7.97 3.42 0.59
CA THR A 40 -6.76 2.94 -0.12
C THR A 40 -5.72 4.06 -0.34
N LEU A 41 -4.45 3.69 -0.49
CA LEU A 41 -3.44 4.54 -1.17
C LEU A 41 -3.38 4.18 -2.66
N LEU A 42 -3.23 5.19 -3.51
CA LEU A 42 -3.12 5.03 -4.97
C LEU A 42 -1.80 5.61 -5.42
N SER A 43 -1.01 4.85 -6.18
CA SER A 43 0.26 5.35 -6.74
C SER A 43 0.02 6.57 -7.64
N ALA A 44 1.03 7.44 -7.78
CA ALA A 44 0.87 8.75 -8.44
C ALA A 44 0.32 8.65 -9.88
N GLU A 45 0.84 7.72 -10.69
CA GLU A 45 0.36 7.44 -12.04
C GLU A 45 -0.80 6.43 -12.09
N ARG A 46 -1.39 6.09 -10.93
CA ARG A 46 -2.54 5.19 -10.79
C ARG A 46 -2.29 3.81 -11.38
N ARG A 47 -1.11 3.26 -11.14
CA ARG A 47 -0.72 1.91 -11.59
C ARG A 47 -1.01 0.85 -10.55
N PHE A 48 -0.80 1.19 -9.28
CA PHE A 48 -0.97 0.29 -8.15
C PHE A 48 -1.81 0.93 -7.05
N GLU A 49 -2.57 0.11 -6.34
CA GLU A 49 -3.40 0.51 -5.22
C GLU A 49 -3.11 -0.40 -4.02
N LEU A 50 -2.93 0.22 -2.85
CA LEU A 50 -2.77 -0.46 -1.55
C LEU A 50 -4.08 -0.34 -0.79
N GLY A 51 -4.56 -1.44 -0.22
CA GLY A 51 -5.67 -1.39 0.71
C GLY A 51 -6.04 -2.75 1.29
N PHE A 52 -7.17 -2.80 1.99
CA PHE A 52 -7.67 -4.01 2.61
C PHE A 52 -8.52 -4.83 1.63
N PHE A 53 -8.43 -6.15 1.73
CA PHE A 53 -9.28 -7.07 0.99
C PHE A 53 -9.55 -8.35 1.80
N ASP A 54 -10.70 -8.96 1.53
CA ASP A 54 -11.07 -10.24 2.10
C ASP A 54 -10.70 -11.38 1.15
N SER A 55 -10.26 -12.50 1.71
CA SER A 55 -9.98 -13.74 1.00
C SER A 55 -10.33 -14.94 1.88
N ASN A 56 -10.24 -16.16 1.35
CA ASN A 56 -10.32 -17.34 2.20
C ASN A 56 -9.12 -17.32 3.17
N GLY A 57 -9.40 -17.38 4.46
CA GLY A 57 -8.40 -17.25 5.51
C GLY A 57 -8.42 -15.90 6.23
N GLY A 58 -9.16 -14.90 5.75
CA GLY A 58 -9.44 -13.66 6.51
C GLY A 58 -9.24 -12.36 5.74
N LYS A 59 -9.02 -11.28 6.49
CA LYS A 59 -8.77 -9.93 5.98
C LYS A 59 -7.27 -9.69 5.84
N TYR A 60 -6.84 -9.03 4.78
CA TYR A 60 -5.43 -8.76 4.49
C TYR A 60 -5.23 -7.34 3.99
N LEU A 61 -4.04 -6.79 4.24
CA LEU A 61 -3.53 -5.59 3.57
C LEU A 61 -2.69 -6.02 2.37
N GLY A 62 -2.96 -5.48 1.18
CA GLY A 62 -2.22 -5.86 -0.02
C GLY A 62 -2.19 -4.79 -1.09
N ILE A 63 -1.35 -5.04 -2.10
CA ILE A 63 -1.17 -4.18 -3.26
C ILE A 63 -1.69 -4.92 -4.50
N TRP A 64 -2.43 -4.24 -5.36
CA TRP A 64 -2.93 -4.78 -6.62
C TRP A 64 -2.80 -3.76 -7.75
N TYR A 65 -2.92 -4.23 -9.00
CA TYR A 65 -3.04 -3.35 -10.16
C TYR A 65 -4.32 -2.52 -10.09
N TYR A 66 -4.19 -1.20 -10.19
CA TYR A 66 -5.34 -0.31 -10.15
C TYR A 66 -6.28 -0.56 -11.34
N ASN A 67 -7.58 -0.57 -11.07
CA ASN A 67 -8.64 -0.67 -12.07
C ASN A 67 -8.55 -1.91 -13.00
N MET A 68 -7.97 -3.00 -12.51
CA MET A 68 -7.90 -4.28 -13.23
C MET A 68 -9.00 -5.24 -12.74
N SER A 69 -9.73 -5.86 -13.67
CA SER A 69 -10.73 -6.89 -13.38
C SER A 69 -10.43 -8.16 -14.18
N PRO A 70 -10.29 -9.33 -13.54
CA PRO A 70 -10.33 -9.55 -12.10
C PRO A 70 -9.15 -8.88 -11.35
N ARG A 71 -9.36 -8.55 -10.07
CA ARG A 71 -8.32 -7.94 -9.22
C ARG A 71 -7.10 -8.87 -9.18
N THR A 72 -5.93 -8.33 -9.54
CA THR A 72 -4.65 -9.06 -9.48
C THR A 72 -3.81 -8.49 -8.35
N VAL A 73 -3.77 -9.22 -7.23
CA VAL A 73 -2.94 -8.90 -6.06
C VAL A 73 -1.50 -9.29 -6.34
N VAL A 74 -0.55 -8.39 -6.07
CA VAL A 74 0.88 -8.55 -6.38
C VAL A 74 1.75 -8.58 -5.12
N TRP A 75 1.20 -8.17 -3.97
CA TRP A 75 1.87 -8.21 -2.68
C TRP A 75 0.85 -8.25 -1.55
N VAL A 76 1.16 -8.95 -0.46
CA VAL A 76 0.31 -9.10 0.74
C VAL A 76 1.16 -8.93 1.99
N ALA A 77 0.80 -7.98 2.85
CA ALA A 77 1.42 -7.81 4.16
C ALA A 77 1.05 -8.96 5.08
N ARG A 78 1.99 -9.44 5.91
CA ARG A 78 1.73 -10.45 6.96
C ARG A 78 0.91 -11.65 6.46
N ARG A 79 1.20 -12.15 5.25
CA ARG A 79 0.34 -13.13 4.56
C ARG A 79 0.05 -14.42 5.33
N ASP A 80 0.88 -14.80 6.30
CA ASP A 80 0.67 -15.98 7.16
C ASP A 80 -0.22 -15.71 8.38
N GLU A 81 -0.54 -14.45 8.65
CA GLU A 81 -1.31 -14.02 9.80
C GLU A 81 -2.38 -13.01 9.35
N ALA A 82 -3.56 -13.53 9.06
CA ALA A 82 -4.70 -12.72 8.68
C ALA A 82 -5.06 -11.70 9.76
N LEU A 83 -5.54 -10.54 9.34
CA LEU A 83 -5.94 -9.46 10.21
C LEU A 83 -7.34 -9.72 10.79
N PRO A 84 -7.60 -9.30 12.04
CA PRO A 84 -8.96 -9.18 12.55
C PRO A 84 -9.86 -8.36 11.61
N VAL A 85 -11.15 -8.69 11.59
CA VAL A 85 -12.13 -8.04 10.70
C VAL A 85 -12.26 -6.54 11.00
N SER A 86 -12.04 -6.16 12.27
CA SER A 86 -12.05 -4.78 12.77
C SER A 86 -10.89 -3.92 12.29
N CYS A 87 -9.88 -4.49 11.62
CA CYS A 87 -8.71 -3.77 11.15
C CYS A 87 -8.98 -2.99 9.88
N GLY A 88 -8.64 -1.71 9.85
CA GLY A 88 -8.96 -0.84 8.71
C GLY A 88 -8.09 0.41 8.58
N GLY A 89 -7.21 0.66 9.54
CA GLY A 89 -6.24 1.76 9.51
C GLY A 89 -4.84 1.28 9.13
N VAL A 90 -4.06 2.13 8.48
CA VAL A 90 -2.61 1.98 8.36
C VAL A 90 -1.95 3.25 8.87
N LEU A 91 -1.01 3.11 9.80
CA LEU A 91 -0.32 4.23 10.42
C LEU A 91 1.19 4.00 10.52
N ILE A 92 1.92 5.07 10.79
CA ILE A 92 3.31 5.01 11.24
C ILE A 92 3.28 5.33 12.73
N HIS A 93 3.69 4.37 13.56
CA HIS A 93 3.62 4.49 15.00
C HIS A 93 4.65 5.52 15.49
N GLU A 94 4.19 6.51 16.26
CA GLU A 94 5.01 7.68 16.62
C GLU A 94 6.21 7.33 17.50
N GLY A 95 6.08 6.27 18.31
CA GLY A 95 7.09 5.88 19.30
C GLY A 95 8.31 5.18 18.70
N ASP A 96 8.15 4.42 17.62
CA ASP A 96 9.22 3.59 17.05
C ASP A 96 9.41 3.76 15.54
N GLY A 97 8.47 4.43 14.86
CA GLY A 97 8.49 4.69 13.43
C GLY A 97 8.17 3.47 12.58
N ASN A 98 7.60 2.40 13.15
CA ASN A 98 7.17 1.23 12.37
C ASN A 98 5.81 1.48 11.69
N VAL A 99 5.58 0.79 10.57
CA VAL A 99 4.27 0.78 9.91
C VAL A 99 3.42 -0.30 10.55
N GLU A 100 2.21 0.07 10.95
CA GLU A 100 1.27 -0.80 11.65
C GLU A 100 -0.13 -0.70 11.05
N VAL A 101 -0.86 -1.80 11.13
CA VAL A 101 -2.30 -1.84 10.86
C VAL A 101 -3.03 -1.63 12.18
N GLU A 102 -3.97 -0.67 12.19
CA GLU A 102 -4.80 -0.34 13.35
C GLU A 102 -6.20 -0.97 13.22
N CYS A 103 -6.68 -1.52 14.34
CA CYS A 103 -7.99 -2.15 14.47
C CYS A 103 -8.93 -1.37 15.39
N GLY A 104 -10.23 -1.64 15.28
CA GLY A 104 -11.27 -0.86 15.95
C GLY A 104 -11.21 -0.84 17.49
N ASP A 105 -10.47 -1.75 18.11
CA ASP A 105 -10.18 -1.80 19.55
C ASP A 105 -8.86 -1.09 19.94
N GLY A 106 -8.15 -0.54 18.95
CA GLY A 106 -6.84 0.08 19.12
C GLY A 106 -5.67 -0.93 19.08
N GLU A 107 -5.92 -2.21 18.78
CA GLU A 107 -4.84 -3.17 18.56
C GLU A 107 -4.02 -2.80 17.31
N LEU A 108 -2.71 -2.98 17.41
CA LEU A 108 -1.74 -2.63 16.37
C LEU A 108 -1.03 -3.90 15.89
N HIS A 109 -1.07 -4.14 14.58
CA HIS A 109 -0.39 -5.26 13.95
C HIS A 109 0.78 -4.76 13.08
N PRO A 110 2.03 -5.12 13.41
CA PRO A 110 3.21 -4.58 12.72
C PRO A 110 3.36 -5.14 11.31
N VAL A 111 3.50 -4.25 10.33
CA VAL A 111 3.89 -4.56 8.94
C VAL A 111 5.40 -4.55 8.78
N THR A 112 6.09 -3.67 9.51
CA THR A 112 7.55 -3.57 9.56
C THR A 112 8.10 -4.01 10.92
N SER A 113 9.38 -4.38 10.96
CA SER A 113 10.10 -4.70 12.19
C SER A 113 11.48 -4.06 12.11
N LEU A 114 11.50 -2.74 12.28
CA LEU A 114 12.70 -1.90 12.27
C LEU A 114 13.16 -1.62 13.70
N ALA A 115 14.44 -1.31 13.86
CA ALA A 115 14.95 -0.79 15.12
C ALA A 115 14.21 0.50 15.50
N ILE A 116 13.91 0.65 16.78
CA ILE A 116 13.17 1.78 17.34
C ILE A 116 13.87 3.09 16.94
N SER A 117 13.08 3.99 16.36
CA SER A 117 13.55 5.31 15.96
C SER A 117 12.59 6.36 16.48
N ALA A 118 12.59 6.58 17.80
CA ALA A 118 11.71 7.55 18.45
C ALA A 118 11.88 8.95 17.83
N GLY A 119 10.76 9.59 17.47
CA GLY A 119 10.76 10.89 16.81
C GLY A 119 11.19 10.87 15.34
N SER A 120 11.27 9.69 14.70
CA SER A 120 11.55 9.61 13.27
C SER A 120 10.42 10.24 12.46
N ASN A 121 10.76 11.19 11.60
CA ASN A 121 9.83 11.68 10.60
C ASN A 121 9.92 10.74 9.40
N ARG A 122 9.01 9.76 9.34
CA ARG A 122 8.96 8.78 8.25
C ARG A 122 7.71 8.98 7.39
N THR A 123 7.85 8.65 6.12
CA THR A 123 6.75 8.65 5.15
C THR A 123 6.69 7.28 4.47
N LEU A 124 5.51 6.67 4.48
CA LEU A 124 5.22 5.45 3.75
C LEU A 124 4.59 5.85 2.41
N GLN A 125 5.18 5.43 1.29
CA GLN A 125 4.74 5.82 -0.05
C GLN A 125 4.62 4.61 -0.97
N LEU A 126 3.52 4.54 -1.72
CA LEU A 126 3.31 3.57 -2.80
C LEU A 126 3.80 4.13 -4.13
N LEU A 127 4.89 3.58 -4.65
CA LEU A 127 5.49 4.00 -5.92
C LEU A 127 4.77 3.36 -7.12
N ASP A 128 4.88 3.98 -8.30
CA ASP A 128 4.33 3.45 -9.56
C ASP A 128 5.02 2.18 -10.08
N SER A 129 6.09 1.73 -9.42
CA SER A 129 6.67 0.40 -9.60
C SER A 129 5.88 -0.70 -8.88
N GLY A 130 4.97 -0.34 -7.97
CA GLY A 130 4.32 -1.25 -7.02
C GLY A 130 5.12 -1.47 -5.73
N ASN A 131 6.27 -0.81 -5.60
CA ASN A 131 7.07 -0.85 -4.38
C ASN A 131 6.48 0.09 -3.32
N LEU A 132 6.17 -0.47 -2.15
CA LEU A 132 5.76 0.30 -0.97
C LEU A 132 7.02 0.56 -0.16
N VAL A 133 7.38 1.83 0.03
CA VAL A 133 8.65 2.23 0.66
C VAL A 133 8.40 3.05 1.91
N LEU A 134 9.17 2.80 2.96
CA LEU A 134 9.25 3.65 4.13
C LEU A 134 10.53 4.48 4.04
N VAL A 135 10.38 5.79 3.97
CA VAL A 135 11.48 6.75 3.82
C VAL A 135 11.64 7.53 5.11
N ASP A 136 12.87 7.62 5.59
CA ASP A 136 13.24 8.53 6.66
C ASP A 136 13.48 9.92 6.09
N ALA A 137 12.67 10.91 6.48
CA ALA A 137 12.70 12.25 5.91
C ALA A 137 13.98 13.03 6.29
N SER A 138 14.60 12.71 7.42
CA SER A 138 15.82 13.38 7.90
C SER A 138 17.04 13.00 7.06
N SER A 139 17.16 11.71 6.73
CA SER A 139 18.30 11.17 5.96
C SER A 139 18.00 11.03 4.46
N GLY A 140 16.72 11.00 4.08
CA GLY A 140 16.28 10.61 2.74
C GLY A 140 16.44 9.11 2.45
N ALA A 141 16.83 8.31 3.44
CA ALA A 141 17.10 6.89 3.27
C ALA A 141 15.80 6.08 3.20
N ARG A 142 15.77 5.08 2.32
CA ARG A 142 14.75 4.03 2.34
C ARG A 142 15.11 3.04 3.42
N VAL A 143 14.36 3.05 4.53
CA VAL A 143 14.60 2.19 5.69
C VAL A 143 13.86 0.86 5.61
N TRP A 144 12.83 0.77 4.77
CA TRP A 144 12.11 -0.47 4.46
C TRP A 144 11.48 -0.39 3.07
N GLN A 145 11.30 -1.54 2.40
CA GLN A 145 10.53 -1.63 1.17
C GLN A 145 9.86 -3.00 1.01
N SER A 146 8.69 -3.05 0.37
CA SER A 146 7.96 -4.30 0.12
C SER A 146 8.72 -5.24 -0.82
N PHE A 147 9.53 -4.68 -1.72
CA PHE A 147 10.30 -5.47 -2.68
C PHE A 147 11.35 -6.39 -2.05
N ASP A 148 11.79 -6.12 -0.82
CA ASP A 148 12.72 -6.98 -0.07
C ASP A 148 12.03 -8.20 0.56
N LYS A 149 10.69 -8.19 0.62
CA LYS A 149 9.85 -9.28 1.14
C LYS A 149 8.68 -9.55 0.20
N PRO A 150 8.95 -10.14 -0.98
CA PRO A 150 7.90 -10.37 -1.97
C PRO A 150 6.96 -11.50 -1.58
N THR A 151 5.84 -11.61 -2.28
CA THR A 151 4.90 -12.74 -2.14
C THR A 151 5.13 -13.77 -3.25
N ASP A 152 4.21 -13.87 -4.19
CA ASP A 152 4.18 -14.81 -5.30
C ASP A 152 4.52 -14.17 -6.65
N THR A 153 4.58 -12.83 -6.71
CA THR A 153 4.74 -12.05 -7.93
C THR A 153 6.08 -11.33 -7.99
N PHE A 154 6.75 -11.40 -9.14
CA PHE A 154 7.89 -10.55 -9.48
C PHE A 154 7.42 -9.34 -10.31
N LEU A 155 7.79 -8.13 -9.88
CA LEU A 155 7.48 -6.87 -10.57
C LEU A 155 8.77 -6.25 -11.15
N PRO A 156 8.66 -5.46 -12.23
CA PRO A 156 9.80 -4.71 -12.75
C PRO A 156 10.45 -3.83 -11.67
N GLY A 157 11.78 -3.91 -11.56
CA GLY A 157 12.57 -3.18 -10.56
C GLY A 157 12.87 -3.97 -9.29
N MET A 158 12.25 -5.13 -9.09
CA MET A 158 12.63 -6.06 -8.02
C MET A 158 14.00 -6.68 -8.29
N LYS A 159 14.75 -6.97 -7.23
CA LYS A 159 16.06 -7.63 -7.31
C LYS A 159 15.96 -9.00 -6.67
N LEU A 160 16.06 -10.05 -7.47
CA LEU A 160 16.19 -11.41 -6.95
C LEU A 160 17.62 -11.64 -6.48
N ASN A 161 17.77 -12.16 -5.26
CA ASN A 161 19.01 -12.62 -4.69
C ASN A 161 18.71 -13.83 -3.79
N ASP A 162 19.73 -14.47 -3.21
CA ASP A 162 19.56 -15.70 -2.42
C ASP A 162 18.63 -15.54 -1.19
N THR A 163 18.42 -14.31 -0.72
CA THR A 163 17.56 -13.96 0.42
C THR A 163 16.12 -13.64 0.03
N VAL A 164 15.88 -13.20 -1.21
CA VAL A 164 14.57 -12.80 -1.72
C VAL A 164 13.93 -13.98 -2.45
N LYS A 165 12.93 -14.60 -1.81
CA LYS A 165 12.23 -15.79 -2.34
C LYS A 165 10.77 -15.50 -2.62
N LEU A 166 10.31 -15.93 -3.79
CA LEU A 166 8.89 -15.96 -4.13
C LEU A 166 8.26 -17.26 -3.66
N SER A 167 7.09 -17.18 -3.03
CA SER A 167 6.32 -18.33 -2.57
C SER A 167 4.89 -18.23 -3.07
N SER A 168 4.34 -19.33 -3.58
CA SER A 168 2.95 -19.33 -4.09
C SER A 168 1.96 -19.05 -2.97
N TRP A 169 0.73 -18.69 -3.34
CA TRP A 169 -0.41 -18.74 -2.44
C TRP A 169 -0.76 -20.19 -2.08
N MET A 170 -1.21 -20.41 -0.85
CA MET A 170 -1.63 -21.73 -0.37
C MET A 170 -2.76 -22.30 -1.23
N SER A 171 -3.66 -21.45 -1.73
CA SER A 171 -4.67 -21.79 -2.72
C SER A 171 -5.08 -20.53 -3.51
N PRO A 172 -5.85 -20.65 -4.61
CA PRO A 172 -6.29 -19.48 -5.40
C PRO A 172 -6.99 -18.38 -4.61
N ASN A 173 -7.59 -18.74 -3.46
CA ASN A 173 -8.31 -17.79 -2.60
C ASN A 173 -7.67 -17.68 -1.20
N ASN A 174 -6.49 -18.26 -0.94
CA ASN A 174 -5.83 -18.14 0.37
C ASN A 174 -4.39 -17.66 0.18
N PRO A 175 -4.08 -16.40 0.56
CA PRO A 175 -2.77 -15.81 0.35
C PRO A 175 -1.70 -16.30 1.33
N ALA A 176 -2.00 -17.16 2.31
CA ALA A 176 -0.96 -17.76 3.16
C ALA A 176 0.14 -18.46 2.33
N ILE A 177 1.33 -18.66 2.91
CA ILE A 177 2.44 -19.29 2.19
C ILE A 177 2.04 -20.71 1.72
N GLY A 178 2.15 -20.94 0.42
CA GLY A 178 1.99 -22.25 -0.19
C GLY A 178 3.29 -23.05 -0.22
N THR A 179 3.17 -24.36 -0.42
CA THR A 179 4.30 -25.30 -0.48
C THR A 179 4.94 -25.40 -1.86
N THR A 180 4.36 -24.75 -2.87
CA THR A 180 4.89 -24.74 -4.23
C THR A 180 5.71 -23.47 -4.47
N PRO A 181 6.89 -23.56 -5.11
CA PRO A 181 7.52 -22.36 -5.66
C PRO A 181 6.53 -21.66 -6.59
N SER A 182 6.42 -20.32 -6.53
CA SER A 182 5.40 -19.56 -7.30
C SER A 182 5.57 -19.66 -8.83
N CYS A 183 6.63 -20.32 -9.30
CA CYS A 183 6.92 -20.63 -10.71
C CYS A 183 5.97 -21.63 -11.37
N LYS A 184 4.66 -21.48 -11.17
CA LYS A 184 3.61 -22.15 -11.95
C LYS A 184 2.44 -21.19 -12.14
N SER A 185 2.60 -20.15 -12.95
CA SER A 185 1.55 -19.61 -13.87
C SER A 185 1.69 -18.14 -14.27
N LYS A 186 2.61 -17.34 -13.72
CA LYS A 186 2.90 -16.00 -14.27
C LYS A 186 4.41 -15.71 -14.20
N VAL A 187 5.10 -16.16 -15.25
CA VAL A 187 6.49 -15.83 -15.63
C VAL A 187 7.54 -15.92 -14.51
N CYS A 188 8.23 -17.06 -14.47
CA CYS A 188 9.62 -17.08 -14.00
C CYS A 188 10.50 -16.88 -15.23
N MET A 189 11.39 -15.89 -15.20
CA MET A 189 12.44 -15.76 -16.21
C MET A 189 13.41 -16.94 -16.09
#